data_AF-A0A2X3CUL3-F1
#
_entry.id   AF-A0A2X3CUL3-F1
#
_cell.length_a   1.000
_cell.length_b   1.000
_cell.length_c   1.000
_cell.angle_alpha   90.00
_cell.angle_beta   90.00
_cell.angle_gamma   90.00
#
_symmetry.space_group_name_H-M   'P 1'
#
loop_
_entity.id
_entity.type
_entity.pdbx_description
1 polymer ?
#
loop_
_entity_poly.entity_id
_entity_poly.type
_entity_poly.pdbx_seq_one_letter_code
_entity_poly.pdbx_strand_id
1 'polypeptide(L)'
;MVDKMTPFIEQLNTLNGVTARVVWDSAGRDIARAEIKFDEVTTGVKTGDLVNALKQGEYAIYFRGYKANEGIIEADVRSVNAQQLEVVARRIAEVLNKEKQA
;
A
#
# COMPACT_ATOMS: atom_id res chain seq x y z
N MET A 1 -4.87 14.51 -8.40
CA MET A 1 -4.61 13.07 -8.14
C MET A 1 -3.81 12.85 -6.87
N VAL A 2 -2.81 13.70 -6.61
CA VAL A 2 -2.03 13.71 -5.37
C VAL A 2 -2.88 14.02 -4.14
N ASP A 3 -3.82 14.96 -4.22
CA ASP A 3 -4.60 15.42 -3.06
C ASP A 3 -5.39 14.30 -2.35
N LYS A 4 -5.97 13.36 -3.12
CA LYS A 4 -6.67 12.19 -2.54
C LYS A 4 -5.72 11.14 -1.96
N MET A 5 -4.44 11.18 -2.33
CA MET A 5 -3.41 10.27 -1.81
C MET A 5 -2.81 10.78 -0.50
N THR A 6 -2.85 12.07 -0.22
CA THR A 6 -2.24 12.64 1.00
C THR A 6 -2.79 11.97 2.27
N PRO A 7 -4.12 11.88 2.50
CA PRO A 7 -4.65 11.22 3.69
C PRO A 7 -4.31 9.73 3.73
N PHE A 8 -4.31 9.07 2.56
CA PHE A 8 -3.94 7.67 2.43
C PHE A 8 -2.48 7.41 2.83
N ILE A 9 -1.56 8.25 2.34
CA ILE A 9 -0.13 8.15 2.67
C ILE A 9 0.12 8.46 4.15
N GLU A 10 -0.49 9.52 4.67
CA GLU A 10 -0.37 9.89 6.08
C GLU A 10 -0.86 8.75 6.98
N GLN A 11 -2.00 8.15 6.66
CA GLN A 11 -2.54 7.01 7.40
C GLN A 11 -1.59 5.82 7.38
N LEU A 12 -1.01 5.46 6.22
CA LEU A 12 -0.05 4.36 6.13
C LEU A 12 1.22 4.64 6.94
N ASN A 13 1.70 5.89 6.96
CA ASN A 13 2.88 6.32 7.71
C ASN A 13 2.68 6.31 9.23
N THR A 14 1.46 6.11 9.72
CA THR A 14 1.20 5.85 11.15
C THR A 14 1.47 4.39 11.56
N LEU A 15 1.60 3.48 10.59
CA LEU A 15 1.79 2.06 10.85
C LEU A 15 3.27 1.74 11.08
N ASN A 16 3.57 1.02 12.17
CA ASN A 16 4.94 0.67 12.50
C ASN A 16 5.57 -0.22 11.43
N GLY A 17 6.74 0.16 10.91
CA GLY A 17 7.42 -0.55 9.84
C GLY A 17 6.86 -0.29 8.44
N VAL A 18 6.01 0.73 8.26
CA VAL A 18 5.48 1.12 6.96
C VAL A 18 5.94 2.53 6.60
N THR A 19 6.34 2.72 5.34
CA THR A 19 6.63 4.04 4.78
C THR A 19 5.97 4.16 3.42
N ALA A 20 5.18 5.21 3.23
CA ALA A 20 4.48 5.50 1.99
C ALA A 20 4.84 6.89 1.47
N ARG A 21 4.92 7.03 0.14
CA ARG A 21 5.17 8.30 -0.54
C ARG A 21 4.55 8.33 -1.93
N VAL A 22 4.37 9.53 -2.47
CA VAL A 22 4.00 9.72 -3.86
C VAL A 22 5.23 9.49 -4.74
N VAL A 23 5.09 8.67 -5.78
CA VAL A 23 6.07 8.52 -6.86
C VAL A 23 5.41 8.80 -8.20
N TRP A 24 6.18 9.33 -9.14
CA TRP A 24 5.74 9.61 -10.50
C TRP A 24 6.24 8.52 -11.44
N ASP A 25 5.45 8.23 -12.47
CA ASP A 25 5.79 7.22 -13.48
C ASP A 25 7.08 7.61 -14.22
N SER A 26 8.04 6.69 -14.25
CA SER A 26 9.38 6.91 -14.82
C SER A 26 9.39 7.12 -16.33
N ALA A 27 8.31 6.79 -17.04
CA ALA A 27 8.16 7.02 -18.47
C ALA A 27 7.71 8.47 -18.81
N GLY A 28 7.66 9.38 -17.83
CA GLY A 28 7.29 10.79 -18.04
C GLY A 28 5.80 11.03 -18.22
N ARG A 29 4.96 10.01 -17.98
CA ARG A 29 3.51 10.16 -17.95
C ARG A 29 3.09 10.86 -16.66
N ASP A 30 2.07 11.71 -16.74
CA ASP A 30 1.46 12.38 -15.58
C ASP A 30 0.64 11.40 -14.74
N ILE A 31 1.33 10.42 -14.15
CA ILE A 31 0.76 9.34 -13.36
C ILE A 31 1.49 9.30 -12.02
N ALA A 32 0.82 9.79 -10.99
CA ALA A 32 1.21 9.59 -9.60
C ALA A 32 0.76 8.20 -9.10
N ARG A 33 1.62 7.54 -8.34
CA ARG A 33 1.38 6.27 -7.64
C ARG A 33 1.76 6.42 -6.17
N ALA A 34 1.14 5.62 -5.30
CA ALA A 34 1.60 5.51 -3.93
C ALA A 34 2.64 4.38 -3.88
N GLU A 35 3.91 4.70 -3.66
CA GLU A 35 4.91 3.71 -3.29
C GLU A 35 4.78 3.44 -1.80
N ILE A 36 4.72 2.16 -1.43
CA ILE A 36 4.59 1.70 -0.05
C ILE A 36 5.70 0.69 0.18
N LYS A 37 6.52 0.96 1.19
CA LYS A 37 7.58 0.10 1.68
C LYS A 37 7.17 -0.50 3.03
N PHE A 38 7.35 -1.79 3.16
CA PHE A 38 7.19 -2.54 4.39
C PHE A 38 8.56 -3.04 4.84
N ASP A 39 8.93 -2.69 6.06
CA ASP A 39 10.07 -3.31 6.74
C ASP A 39 9.58 -4.62 7.36
N GLU A 40 9.80 -5.73 6.64
CA GLU A 40 9.33 -7.06 7.04
C GLU A 40 9.86 -7.52 8.40
N VAL A 41 11.02 -6.99 8.85
CA VAL A 41 11.56 -7.26 10.18
C VAL A 41 10.70 -6.59 11.25
N THR A 42 10.29 -5.36 11.01
CA THR A 42 9.47 -4.57 11.95
C THR A 42 7.99 -4.96 11.90
N THR A 43 7.48 -5.29 10.72
CA THR A 43 6.08 -5.69 10.55
C THR A 43 5.84 -7.14 10.95
N GLY A 44 6.84 -8.02 10.80
CA GLY A 44 6.69 -9.47 10.96
C GLY A 44 5.93 -10.14 9.82
N VAL A 45 5.56 -9.39 8.77
CA VAL A 45 4.75 -9.85 7.65
C VAL A 45 5.51 -9.69 6.35
N LYS A 46 5.64 -10.77 5.59
CA LYS A 46 6.21 -10.71 4.24
C LYS A 46 5.27 -9.94 3.32
N THR A 47 5.85 -9.04 2.53
CA THR A 47 5.11 -8.17 1.61
C THR A 47 4.35 -8.97 0.56
N GLY A 48 4.91 -10.09 0.10
CA GLY A 48 4.21 -11.02 -0.79
C GLY A 48 2.92 -11.57 -0.18
N ASP A 49 2.96 -11.97 1.09
CA ASP A 49 1.81 -12.51 1.82
C ASP A 49 0.76 -11.42 2.08
N LEU A 50 1.21 -10.22 2.45
CA LEU A 50 0.35 -9.04 2.57
C LEU A 50 -0.37 -8.72 1.26
N VAL A 51 0.35 -8.68 0.14
CA VAL A 51 -0.25 -8.44 -1.19
C VAL A 51 -1.26 -9.54 -1.55
N ASN A 52 -0.94 -10.80 -1.25
CA ASN A 52 -1.86 -11.91 -1.49
C ASN A 52 -3.14 -11.78 -0.64
N ALA A 53 -3.02 -11.41 0.62
CA ALA A 53 -4.15 -11.15 1.50
C ALA A 53 -5.01 -9.97 1.02
N LEU A 54 -4.40 -8.91 0.48
CA LEU A 54 -5.12 -7.77 -0.09
C LEU A 54 -5.85 -8.12 -1.39
N LYS A 55 -5.28 -8.98 -2.24
CA LYS A 55 -5.91 -9.45 -3.49
C LYS A 55 -7.18 -10.27 -3.27
N GLN A 56 -7.29 -10.94 -2.12
CA GLN A 56 -8.50 -11.69 -1.73
C GLN A 56 -9.59 -10.78 -1.13
N GLY A 57 -9.35 -9.48 -1.06
CA GLY A 57 -10.31 -8.49 -0.56
C GLY A 57 -11.37 -8.08 -1.59
N GLU A 58 -12.35 -7.32 -1.10
CA GLU A 58 -13.55 -6.91 -1.85
C GLU A 58 -13.28 -5.85 -2.95
N TYR A 59 -12.10 -5.20 -2.95
CA TYR A 59 -11.82 -4.04 -3.81
C TYR A 59 -10.66 -4.27 -4.77
N ALA A 60 -10.84 -3.85 -6.03
CA ALA A 60 -9.80 -3.90 -7.06
C ALA A 60 -8.83 -2.71 -6.91
N ILE A 61 -7.76 -2.88 -6.13
CA ILE A 61 -6.57 -2.02 -6.19
C ILE A 61 -5.45 -2.76 -6.91
N TYR A 62 -4.96 -2.16 -7.98
CA TYR A 62 -3.85 -2.71 -8.75
C TYR A 62 -2.53 -2.33 -8.09
N PHE A 63 -1.95 -3.31 -7.39
CA PHE A 63 -0.60 -3.21 -6.87
C PHE A 63 0.40 -3.70 -7.92
N ARG A 64 1.41 -2.87 -8.20
CA ARG A 64 2.61 -3.29 -8.90
C ARG A 64 3.61 -3.78 -7.87
N GLY A 65 3.84 -5.09 -7.86
CA GLY A 65 4.75 -5.76 -6.94
C GLY A 65 6.08 -6.16 -7.57
N TYR A 66 6.59 -5.43 -8.58
CA TYR A 66 7.87 -5.78 -9.22
C TYR A 66 9.06 -5.79 -8.25
N LYS A 67 8.89 -5.16 -7.08
CA LYS A 67 9.84 -5.09 -5.96
C LYS A 67 9.27 -5.66 -4.66
N ALA A 68 8.27 -6.53 -4.73
CA ALA A 68 7.63 -7.08 -3.53
C ALA A 68 8.62 -7.88 -2.66
N ASN A 69 9.60 -8.51 -3.30
CA ASN A 69 10.76 -9.16 -2.68
C ASN A 69 11.73 -8.18 -1.98
N GLU A 70 11.67 -6.88 -2.27
CA GLU A 70 12.38 -5.81 -1.56
C GLU A 70 11.49 -5.11 -0.52
N GLY A 71 10.30 -5.65 -0.28
CA GLY A 71 9.30 -5.06 0.60
C GLY A 71 8.57 -3.86 0.01
N ILE A 72 8.61 -3.65 -1.30
CA ILE A 72 8.05 -2.44 -1.95
C ILE A 72 6.93 -2.81 -2.92
N ILE A 73 5.82 -2.07 -2.83
CA ILE A 73 4.72 -2.12 -3.78
C ILE A 73 4.31 -0.71 -4.21
N GLU A 74 3.76 -0.59 -5.42
CA GLU A 74 3.14 0.66 -5.88
C GLU A 74 1.65 0.47 -6.11
N ALA A 75 0.81 1.33 -5.55
CA ALA A 75 -0.63 1.34 -5.83
C ALA A 75 -0.96 2.34 -6.94
N ASP A 76 -1.63 1.87 -7.99
CA ASP A 76 -2.25 2.75 -8.99
C ASP A 76 -3.59 3.26 -8.47
N VAL A 77 -3.65 4.57 -8.20
CA VAL A 77 -4.82 5.19 -7.55
C VAL A 77 -5.82 5.79 -8.55
N ARG A 78 -5.60 5.66 -9.86
CA ARG A 78 -6.42 6.35 -10.87
C ARG A 78 -7.88 5.90 -10.85
N SER A 79 -8.11 4.60 -10.63
CA SER A 79 -9.44 3.98 -10.64
C SER A 79 -10.13 3.94 -9.27
N VAL A 80 -9.56 4.56 -8.23
CA VAL A 80 -10.14 4.52 -6.88
C VAL A 80 -10.41 5.91 -6.31
N ASN A 81 -11.45 6.02 -5.49
CA ASN A 81 -11.81 7.23 -4.76
C ASN A 81 -11.19 7.25 -3.34
N ALA A 82 -11.37 8.35 -2.61
CA ALA A 82 -10.80 8.52 -1.26
C ALA A 82 -11.34 7.49 -0.25
N GLN A 83 -12.63 7.16 -0.30
CA GLN A 83 -13.24 6.16 0.59
C GLN A 83 -12.65 4.76 0.35
N GLN A 84 -12.42 4.39 -0.91
CA GLN A 84 -11.77 3.12 -1.25
C GLN A 84 -10.32 3.08 -0.77
N LEU A 85 -9.58 4.20 -0.85
CA LEU A 85 -8.22 4.29 -0.30
C LEU A 85 -8.20 4.14 1.22
N GLU A 86 -9.15 4.74 1.93
CA GLU A 86 -9.31 4.56 3.38
C GLU A 86 -9.55 3.09 3.75
N VAL A 87 -10.41 2.40 2.99
CA VAL A 87 -10.63 0.96 3.20
C VAL A 87 -9.35 0.16 2.96
N VAL A 88 -8.57 0.50 1.95
CA VAL A 88 -7.29 -0.19 1.68
C VAL A 88 -6.27 0.05 2.78
N ALA A 89 -6.13 1.29 3.28
CA ALA A 89 -5.25 1.56 4.41
C ALA A 89 -5.67 0.79 5.68
N ARG A 90 -6.98 0.74 5.96
CA ARG A 90 -7.53 -0.08 7.05
C ARG A 90 -7.21 -1.56 6.86
N ARG A 91 -7.39 -2.11 5.65
CA ARG A 91 -7.08 -3.51 5.35
C ARG A 91 -5.60 -3.84 5.50
N ILE A 92 -4.71 -2.94 5.08
CA ILE A 92 -3.27 -3.08 5.33
C ILE A 92 -3.00 -3.17 6.83
N ALA A 93 -3.56 -2.25 7.63
CA ALA A 93 -3.42 -2.27 9.08
C ALA A 93 -3.97 -3.56 9.72
N GLU A 94 -5.11 -4.06 9.26
CA GLU A 94 -5.70 -5.32 9.72
C GLU A 94 -4.80 -6.53 9.45
N VAL A 95 -4.23 -6.64 8.24
CA VAL A 95 -3.32 -7.74 7.90
C VAL A 95 -2.06 -7.67 8.76
N LEU A 96 -1.47 -6.47 8.91
CA LEU A 96 -0.28 -6.27 9.74
C LEU A 96 -0.53 -6.57 11.24
N ASN A 97 -1.73 -6.30 11.74
CA ASN A 97 -2.07 -6.53 13.14
C ASN A 97 -2.53 -7.98 13.43
N LYS A 98 -3.17 -8.65 12.47
CA LYS A 98 -3.60 -10.06 12.65
C LYS A 98 -2.42 -11.01 12.73
N GLU A 99 -1.41 -10.81 11.89
CA GLU A 99 -0.18 -11.62 11.91
C GLU A 99 0.69 -11.35 13.15
N LYS A 100 0.49 -10.22 13.86
CA LYS A 100 1.11 -9.98 15.16
C LYS A 100 0.48 -10.79 16.31
N GLN A 101 -0.72 -11.32 16.12
CA GLN A 101 -1.49 -12.04 17.15
C GLN A 101 -1.56 -13.56 16.90
N ALA A 102 -1.07 -14.02 15.76
CA ALA A 102 -0.93 -15.44 15.41
C ALA A 102 0.47 -15.94 15.81
#